data_AF-A0AA39KGS9-F1
#
_entry.id   AF-A0AA39KGS9-F1
#
_cell.length_a   1.000
_cell.length_b   1.000
_cell.length_c   1.000
_cell.angle_alpha   90.00
_cell.angle_beta   90.00
_cell.angle_gamma   90.00
#
_symmetry.space_group_name_H-M   'P 1'
#
loop_
_entity.id
_entity.type
_entity.pdbx_description
1 polymer ?
#
loop_
_entity_poly.entity_id
_entity_poly.type
_entity_poly.pdbx_seq_one_letter_code
_entity_poly.pdbx_strand_id
1 'polypeptide(L)'
;MAEVSTCVFCKQHDEHLILFTNETLKKCKLILKQRKLHNLKHKDVVLPRESYEDGYHRNCYKSFTGLMKKYYSKKLEATEKSRQQKNSLNIKEVTSTASTPNQATVCIVGNPSSASTSSLPTSILPESIVIPTPAATSELPESGSCNPEGHDVQPVSVVDSPSESNVLLESNVCIDENLQICIFCNKKSKKHRLKILPLHACDKNTFLTKLDGEDEALSELRNKIENSSSSTIYYHNKCQLHFFYEISSKTKIKTNWHDVRQLHQATFDEISVFIQENVINKKRCFFLHYLHRYYMELLKEMEEYEEVIIGSFTPQTLETKIEKAFNKEVKFLTFQNKKLIVPKDVMSIDEQLFEDLRNADVLNEAALLLRKSILQAKKNKLSNEILVSDLEEGEVSVTPQLLEFYNTMINGGRSKRKKSLQCIRQVRSLCEDVVYSVYDEKYKTSRDINSE
;
A
#
# COMPACT_ATOMS: atom_id res chain seq x y z
N MET A 1 20.84 12.81 -39.51
CA MET A 1 19.53 12.37 -40.02
C MET A 1 18.83 11.67 -38.87
N ALA A 2 17.61 12.03 -38.51
CA ALA A 2 16.90 11.32 -37.46
C ALA A 2 16.42 9.97 -38.01
N GLU A 3 16.83 8.86 -37.40
CA GLU A 3 16.32 7.55 -37.78
C GLU A 3 14.83 7.49 -37.41
N VAL A 4 13.99 7.17 -38.39
CA VAL A 4 12.54 7.14 -38.21
C VAL A 4 12.20 5.88 -37.41
N SER A 5 12.13 6.01 -36.09
CA SER A 5 11.81 4.93 -35.16
C SER A 5 10.59 4.13 -35.62
N THR A 6 10.62 2.81 -35.48
CA THR A 6 9.47 1.94 -35.79
C THR A 6 8.78 1.49 -34.52
N CYS A 7 7.47 1.21 -34.59
CA CYS A 7 6.80 0.51 -33.50
C CYS A 7 7.30 -0.93 -33.41
N VAL A 8 8.01 -1.28 -32.33
CA VAL A 8 8.59 -2.61 -32.09
C VAL A 8 7.59 -3.77 -32.30
N PHE A 9 6.31 -3.54 -31.98
CA PHE A 9 5.25 -4.57 -32.01
C PHE A 9 4.53 -4.75 -33.35
N CYS A 10 4.37 -3.71 -34.17
CA CYS A 10 3.63 -3.77 -35.44
C CYS A 10 4.47 -3.40 -36.67
N LYS A 11 5.71 -2.95 -36.48
CA LYS A 11 6.68 -2.59 -37.53
C LYS A 11 6.21 -1.48 -38.49
N GLN A 12 5.23 -0.69 -38.07
CA GLN A 12 4.82 0.54 -38.75
C GLN A 12 5.62 1.73 -38.20
N HIS A 13 5.90 2.70 -39.07
CA HIS A 13 6.39 4.03 -38.70
C HIS A 13 5.20 4.93 -38.35
N ASP A 14 5.36 5.77 -37.33
CA ASP A 14 4.38 6.76 -36.87
C ASP A 14 5.16 7.85 -36.11
N GLU A 15 4.67 9.09 -36.12
CA GLU A 15 5.24 10.20 -35.35
C GLU A 15 4.84 10.10 -33.86
N HIS A 16 3.80 9.34 -33.51
CA HIS A 16 3.27 9.20 -32.16
C HIS A 16 3.76 7.95 -31.41
N LEU A 17 5.06 7.67 -31.51
CA LEU A 17 5.73 6.59 -30.79
C LEU A 17 6.13 7.00 -29.36
N ILE A 18 5.83 6.13 -28.41
CA ILE A 18 6.27 6.25 -27.01
C ILE A 18 7.57 5.47 -26.86
N LEU A 19 8.66 6.12 -26.43
CA LEU A 19 9.93 5.44 -26.16
C LEU A 19 9.81 4.48 -24.95
N PHE A 20 10.65 3.45 -24.91
CA PHE A 20 10.71 2.57 -23.75
C PHE A 20 11.35 3.26 -22.54
N THR A 21 10.78 3.00 -21.37
CA THR A 21 11.43 3.22 -20.08
C THR A 21 12.01 1.90 -19.58
N ASN A 22 12.99 1.95 -18.67
CA ASN A 22 13.55 0.74 -18.06
C ASN A 22 12.47 -0.17 -17.44
N GLU A 23 11.45 0.42 -16.82
CA GLU A 23 10.30 -0.30 -16.24
C GLU A 23 9.42 -0.96 -17.30
N THR A 24 9.03 -0.20 -18.34
CA THR A 24 8.15 -0.73 -19.40
C THR A 24 8.86 -1.81 -20.22
N LEU A 25 10.16 -1.67 -20.47
CA LEU A 25 10.99 -2.66 -21.12
C LEU A 25 11.17 -3.92 -20.26
N LYS A 26 11.42 -3.78 -18.94
CA LYS A 26 11.49 -4.91 -17.98
C LYS A 26 10.17 -5.70 -17.96
N LYS A 27 9.03 -5.00 -17.94
CA LYS A 27 7.69 -5.61 -18.03
C LYS A 27 7.46 -6.32 -19.36
N CYS A 28 7.84 -5.71 -20.49
CA CYS A 28 7.76 -6.35 -21.80
C CYS A 28 8.64 -7.61 -21.90
N LYS A 29 9.87 -7.59 -21.36
CA LYS A 29 10.77 -8.75 -21.32
C LYS A 29 10.15 -9.92 -20.51
N LEU A 30 9.48 -9.64 -19.38
CA LEU A 30 8.74 -10.65 -18.60
C LEU A 30 7.55 -11.24 -19.37
N ILE A 31 6.72 -10.39 -19.98
CA ILE A 31 5.57 -10.82 -20.78
C ILE A 31 5.99 -11.62 -22.02
N LEU A 32 7.11 -11.27 -22.65
CA LEU A 32 7.66 -12.01 -23.79
C LEU A 32 8.06 -13.44 -23.41
N LYS A 33 8.66 -13.65 -22.22
CA LYS A 33 8.94 -15.00 -21.71
C LYS A 33 7.67 -15.85 -21.64
N GLN A 34 6.59 -15.30 -21.08
CA GLN A 34 5.31 -16.00 -20.97
C GLN A 34 4.64 -16.26 -22.34
N ARG A 35 4.70 -15.30 -23.26
CA ARG A 35 4.19 -15.48 -24.63
C ARG A 35 4.97 -16.54 -25.41
N LYS A 36 6.29 -16.63 -25.23
CA LYS A 36 7.13 -17.70 -25.80
C LYS A 36 6.79 -19.07 -25.21
N LEU A 37 6.76 -19.17 -23.87
CA LEU A 37 6.45 -20.43 -23.17
C LEU A 37 5.09 -21.02 -23.56
N HIS A 38 4.07 -20.17 -23.71
CA HIS A 38 2.71 -20.58 -24.06
C HIS A 38 2.38 -20.47 -25.55
N ASN A 39 3.38 -20.28 -26.43
CA ASN A 39 3.23 -20.20 -27.89
C ASN A 39 2.14 -19.21 -28.37
N LEU A 40 2.05 -18.04 -27.74
CA LEU A 40 1.01 -17.03 -27.96
C LEU A 40 1.37 -16.06 -29.10
N LYS A 41 0.38 -15.31 -29.59
CA LYS A 41 0.61 -14.18 -30.52
C LYS A 41 1.69 -13.24 -29.96
N HIS A 42 2.53 -12.70 -30.84
CA HIS A 42 3.70 -11.85 -30.51
C HIS A 42 4.84 -12.55 -29.72
N LYS A 43 4.89 -13.89 -29.67
CA LYS A 43 6.05 -14.62 -29.11
C LYS A 43 7.39 -14.30 -29.80
N ASP A 44 7.35 -13.95 -31.09
CA ASP A 44 8.55 -13.71 -31.92
C ASP A 44 8.99 -12.24 -31.96
N VAL A 45 8.37 -11.37 -31.14
CA VAL A 45 8.76 -9.96 -31.05
C VAL A 45 10.18 -9.84 -30.47
N VAL A 46 11.06 -9.20 -31.23
CA VAL A 46 12.38 -8.76 -30.77
C VAL A 46 12.20 -7.43 -30.06
N LEU A 47 12.51 -7.38 -28.76
CA LEU A 47 12.52 -6.15 -27.96
C LEU A 47 13.93 -5.53 -27.99
N PRO A 48 14.05 -4.19 -27.88
CA PRO A 48 15.34 -3.52 -27.80
C PRO A 48 16.14 -3.96 -26.57
N ARG A 49 17.46 -3.79 -26.66
CA ARG A 49 18.36 -4.07 -25.53
C ARG A 49 18.20 -2.98 -24.48
N GLU A 50 18.21 -1.73 -24.92
CA GLU A 50 18.18 -0.51 -24.12
C GLU A 50 16.85 0.26 -24.30
N SER A 51 16.65 1.31 -23.51
CA SER A 51 15.36 2.01 -23.39
C SER A 51 15.08 3.03 -24.51
N TYR A 52 16.13 3.64 -25.06
CA TYR A 52 16.00 4.92 -25.80
C TYR A 52 16.06 4.82 -27.33
N GLU A 53 16.32 3.63 -27.89
CA GLU A 53 16.51 3.43 -29.34
C GLU A 53 15.19 3.22 -30.10
N ASP A 54 14.19 2.63 -29.45
CA ASP A 54 13.00 2.06 -30.09
C ASP A 54 11.71 2.56 -29.43
N GLY A 55 10.64 2.68 -30.22
CA GLY A 55 9.33 3.18 -29.78
C GLY A 55 8.19 2.17 -29.87
N TYR A 56 7.04 2.52 -29.28
CA TYR A 56 5.81 1.74 -29.39
C TYR A 56 4.53 2.59 -29.42
N HIS A 57 3.52 2.12 -30.15
CA HIS A 57 2.17 2.66 -30.02
C HIS A 57 1.52 2.19 -28.72
N ARG A 58 0.81 3.09 -28.03
CA ARG A 58 0.07 2.80 -26.79
C ARG A 58 -0.89 1.61 -26.93
N ASN A 59 -1.54 1.46 -28.08
CA ASN A 59 -2.47 0.35 -28.36
C ASN A 59 -1.74 -0.98 -28.59
N CYS A 60 -0.60 -0.96 -29.30
CA CYS A 60 0.22 -2.16 -29.48
C CYS A 60 0.80 -2.65 -28.15
N TYR A 61 1.27 -1.75 -27.29
CA TYR A 61 1.72 -2.10 -25.94
C TYR A 61 0.61 -2.70 -25.07
N LYS A 62 -0.62 -2.15 -25.12
CA LYS A 62 -1.78 -2.74 -24.43
C LYS A 62 -2.08 -4.15 -24.95
N SER A 63 -2.09 -4.35 -26.27
CA SER A 63 -2.30 -5.67 -26.89
C SER A 63 -1.22 -6.67 -26.50
N PHE A 64 0.05 -6.24 -26.49
CA PHE A 64 1.18 -7.07 -26.10
C PHE A 64 1.19 -7.40 -24.60
N THR A 65 0.87 -6.45 -23.72
CA THR A 65 0.87 -6.69 -22.26
C THR A 65 -0.42 -7.34 -21.74
N GLY A 66 -1.50 -7.33 -22.52
CA GLY A 66 -2.75 -8.03 -22.22
C GLY A 66 -2.62 -9.56 -22.33
N LEU A 67 -2.31 -10.21 -21.21
CA LEU A 67 -2.42 -11.66 -21.03
C LEU A 67 -3.61 -12.00 -20.12
N MET A 68 -4.25 -13.15 -20.35
CA MET A 68 -5.27 -13.69 -19.44
C MET A 68 -4.63 -14.23 -18.15
N LYS A 69 -5.34 -14.09 -17.00
CA LYS A 69 -4.85 -14.51 -15.67
C LYS A 69 -4.26 -15.93 -15.61
N LYS A 70 -4.79 -16.88 -16.39
CA LYS A 70 -4.30 -18.27 -16.50
C LYS A 70 -2.80 -18.40 -16.85
N TYR A 71 -2.24 -17.42 -17.57
CA TYR A 71 -0.82 -17.39 -17.96
C TYR A 71 0.12 -16.74 -16.92
N TYR A 72 -0.41 -16.29 -15.78
CA TYR A 72 0.37 -15.71 -14.67
C TYR A 72 0.54 -16.70 -13.50
N SER A 73 0.24 -17.98 -13.71
CA SER A 73 0.24 -18.99 -12.64
C SER A 73 1.62 -19.16 -12.00
N LYS A 74 1.74 -19.02 -10.66
CA LYS A 74 2.98 -19.06 -9.83
C LYS A 74 3.87 -20.33 -9.96
N LYS A 75 3.62 -21.24 -10.91
CA LYS A 75 4.30 -22.55 -11.04
C LYS A 75 5.75 -22.50 -11.52
N LEU A 76 6.24 -21.35 -12.02
CA LEU A 76 7.59 -21.20 -12.58
C LEU A 76 8.67 -20.79 -11.57
N GLU A 77 8.31 -20.05 -10.52
CA GLU A 77 9.27 -19.63 -9.47
C GLU A 77 9.79 -20.83 -8.67
N ALA A 78 8.98 -21.89 -8.55
CA ALA A 78 9.40 -23.17 -7.99
C ALA A 78 10.43 -23.90 -8.86
N THR A 79 10.37 -23.73 -10.20
CA THR A 79 11.26 -24.44 -11.13
C THR A 79 12.63 -23.77 -11.26
N GLU A 80 12.71 -22.43 -11.18
CA GLU A 80 14.00 -21.72 -11.17
C GLU A 80 14.77 -21.95 -9.86
N LYS A 81 14.09 -21.95 -8.69
CA LYS A 81 14.72 -22.29 -7.40
C LYS A 81 15.29 -23.72 -7.37
N SER A 82 14.56 -24.70 -7.91
CA SER A 82 15.03 -26.09 -7.98
C SER A 82 16.21 -26.30 -8.94
N ARG A 83 16.45 -25.40 -9.92
CA ARG A 83 17.51 -25.55 -10.91
C ARG A 83 18.83 -24.91 -10.48
N GLN A 84 18.79 -23.88 -9.63
CA GLN A 84 20.01 -23.30 -9.03
C GLN A 84 20.62 -24.23 -7.96
N GLN A 85 19.80 -24.88 -7.12
CA GLN A 85 20.31 -25.80 -6.09
C GLN A 85 21.05 -27.03 -6.63
N LYS A 86 20.73 -27.51 -7.85
CA LYS A 86 21.40 -28.68 -8.45
C LYS A 86 22.75 -28.38 -9.10
N ASN A 87 23.10 -27.12 -9.35
CA ASN A 87 24.38 -26.75 -9.97
C ASN A 87 25.52 -26.49 -8.96
N SER A 88 25.24 -26.47 -7.65
CA SER A 88 26.24 -26.21 -6.60
C SER A 88 26.86 -27.47 -5.97
N LEU A 89 26.53 -28.67 -6.45
CA LEU A 89 26.94 -29.96 -5.86
C LEU A 89 27.78 -30.85 -6.79
N ASN A 90 28.50 -30.27 -7.77
CA ASN A 90 29.31 -31.07 -8.70
C ASN A 90 30.64 -30.43 -9.14
N ILE A 91 31.46 -29.95 -8.18
CA ILE A 91 32.91 -29.73 -8.37
C ILE A 91 33.69 -30.20 -7.12
N LYS A 92 33.85 -31.52 -7.02
CA LYS A 92 34.90 -32.31 -6.37
C LYS A 92 34.90 -33.63 -7.15
N GLU A 93 35.99 -34.24 -7.59
CA GLU A 93 37.41 -34.12 -7.23
C GLU A 93 38.23 -34.83 -8.34
N VAL A 94 39.32 -34.21 -8.85
CA VAL A 94 40.40 -34.95 -9.53
C VAL A 94 41.73 -34.33 -9.15
N THR A 95 42.49 -35.06 -8.34
CA THR A 95 43.84 -34.77 -7.87
C THR A 95 44.86 -34.99 -9.00
N SER A 96 45.97 -34.24 -9.12
CA SER A 96 47.25 -34.64 -8.50
C SER A 96 48.40 -33.67 -8.84
N THR A 97 49.28 -33.41 -7.85
CA THR A 97 50.76 -33.20 -7.92
C THR A 97 51.33 -32.13 -8.89
N ALA A 98 52.23 -31.22 -8.49
CA ALA A 98 53.42 -31.45 -7.65
C ALA A 98 54.10 -30.16 -7.11
N SER A 99 54.95 -30.34 -6.09
CA SER A 99 56.16 -29.57 -5.71
C SER A 99 56.13 -28.07 -5.34
N THR A 100 56.23 -27.80 -4.04
CA THR A 100 57.00 -26.71 -3.38
C THR A 100 58.53 -26.95 -3.54
N PRO A 101 59.47 -25.97 -3.31
CA PRO A 101 59.68 -25.34 -1.98
C PRO A 101 60.15 -23.85 -1.90
N ASN A 102 59.76 -23.24 -0.77
CA ASN A 102 60.38 -22.18 0.07
C ASN A 102 61.61 -21.37 -0.39
N GLN A 103 61.53 -20.04 -0.18
CA GLN A 103 62.47 -19.11 0.54
C GLN A 103 62.05 -17.64 0.24
N ALA A 104 62.31 -16.58 1.02
CA ALA A 104 62.68 -16.42 2.43
C ALA A 104 62.39 -14.95 2.87
N THR A 105 62.41 -14.69 4.19
CA THR A 105 62.22 -13.39 4.85
C THR A 105 63.26 -12.32 4.48
N VAL A 106 62.83 -11.07 4.21
CA VAL A 106 63.62 -9.84 4.51
C VAL A 106 62.68 -8.70 4.92
N CYS A 107 63.01 -7.99 6.01
CA CYS A 107 62.39 -6.73 6.42
C CYS A 107 63.34 -5.56 6.08
N ILE A 108 62.82 -4.41 5.61
CA ILE A 108 63.59 -3.14 5.60
C ILE A 108 62.70 -1.98 6.11
N VAL A 109 63.26 -1.22 7.06
CA VAL A 109 62.77 0.05 7.61
C VAL A 109 63.46 1.20 6.86
N GLY A 110 62.82 2.36 6.62
CA GLY A 110 63.48 3.36 5.76
C GLY A 110 63.09 4.85 5.68
N ASN A 111 62.01 5.35 6.29
CA ASN A 111 61.84 6.78 6.64
C ASN A 111 61.90 7.84 5.46
N PRO A 112 61.81 9.19 5.68
CA PRO A 112 60.89 10.01 4.87
C PRO A 112 61.45 11.30 4.24
N SER A 113 60.69 11.90 3.34
CA SER A 113 60.76 13.31 2.88
C SER A 113 59.56 13.60 1.97
N SER A 114 59.06 14.83 1.81
CA SER A 114 59.24 16.09 2.55
C SER A 114 58.05 17.01 2.19
N ALA A 115 57.84 18.10 2.95
CA ALA A 115 56.69 18.99 2.76
C ALA A 115 56.77 19.84 1.47
N SER A 116 55.61 20.27 0.96
CA SER A 116 55.49 21.48 0.13
C SER A 116 54.09 22.09 0.23
N THR A 117 54.07 23.39 0.49
CA THR A 117 52.89 24.25 0.74
C THR A 117 52.44 25.01 -0.51
N SER A 118 51.13 25.23 -0.67
CA SER A 118 50.51 26.38 -1.39
C SER A 118 48.97 26.25 -1.25
N SER A 119 48.28 27.06 -0.45
CA SER A 119 47.91 28.49 -0.60
C SER A 119 46.68 28.73 -1.49
N LEU A 120 45.59 29.22 -0.86
CA LEU A 120 44.40 29.76 -1.52
C LEU A 120 44.71 30.97 -2.41
N PRO A 121 43.73 31.37 -3.25
CA PRO A 121 43.30 32.77 -3.18
C PRO A 121 41.79 32.93 -2.96
N THR A 122 41.45 33.94 -2.15
CA THR A 122 40.10 34.50 -1.96
C THR A 122 39.86 35.60 -2.99
N SER A 123 38.70 35.64 -3.65
CA SER A 123 38.21 36.78 -4.45
C SER A 123 36.85 36.43 -5.10
N ILE A 124 35.87 37.30 -5.35
CA ILE A 124 35.52 38.69 -4.95
C ILE A 124 33.98 38.80 -5.19
N LEU A 125 33.24 39.56 -4.38
CA LEU A 125 31.85 39.97 -4.67
C LEU A 125 31.81 41.15 -5.65
N PRO A 126 30.80 41.25 -6.51
CA PRO A 126 30.29 42.55 -6.96
C PRO A 126 28.85 42.81 -6.53
N GLU A 127 28.54 44.09 -6.37
CA GLU A 127 27.33 44.63 -5.77
C GLU A 127 26.13 44.74 -6.72
N SER A 128 24.96 44.85 -6.09
CA SER A 128 23.77 45.63 -6.46
C SER A 128 23.70 46.28 -7.86
N ILE A 129 22.63 45.94 -8.58
CA ILE A 129 21.98 46.86 -9.55
C ILE A 129 20.53 47.08 -9.07
N VAL A 130 20.10 48.34 -9.11
CA VAL A 130 18.83 48.84 -8.58
C VAL A 130 17.91 49.28 -9.75
N ILE A 131 16.64 49.54 -9.44
CA ILE A 131 15.58 50.24 -10.21
C ILE A 131 15.03 49.58 -11.51
N PRO A 132 13.78 49.88 -11.94
CA PRO A 132 12.69 50.57 -11.23
C PRO A 132 11.31 49.86 -11.24
N THR A 133 10.47 50.23 -10.27
CA THR A 133 9.01 50.03 -10.23
C THR A 133 8.30 50.99 -11.21
N PRO A 134 7.11 50.63 -11.73
CA PRO A 134 6.08 51.61 -12.05
C PRO A 134 4.81 51.39 -11.21
N ALA A 135 4.16 52.50 -10.81
CA ALA A 135 2.87 52.51 -10.13
C ALA A 135 1.79 53.15 -11.02
N ALA A 136 0.58 52.59 -11.02
CA ALA A 136 -0.71 53.22 -11.35
C ALA A 136 -1.82 52.16 -11.12
N THR A 137 -2.72 52.25 -10.13
CA THR A 137 -3.95 53.08 -10.06
C THR A 137 -4.98 52.86 -11.18
N SER A 138 -6.04 52.10 -10.87
CA SER A 138 -7.44 52.21 -11.32
C SER A 138 -8.24 51.22 -10.45
N GLU A 139 -8.97 51.67 -9.44
CA GLU A 139 -10.33 52.25 -9.48
C GLU A 139 -11.46 51.23 -9.67
N LEU A 140 -12.45 51.39 -8.78
CA LEU A 140 -13.72 50.66 -8.59
C LEU A 140 -14.71 50.98 -9.74
N PRO A 141 -15.76 50.17 -9.98
CA PRO A 141 -16.93 50.22 -9.10
C PRO A 141 -17.69 48.91 -8.85
N GLU A 142 -18.62 49.03 -7.90
CA GLU A 142 -19.53 48.03 -7.33
C GLU A 142 -20.64 47.58 -8.29
N SER A 143 -21.15 46.36 -8.08
CA SER A 143 -22.57 45.94 -8.24
C SER A 143 -22.67 44.42 -8.06
N GLY A 144 -23.72 43.85 -7.44
CA GLY A 144 -24.85 44.44 -6.73
C GLY A 144 -25.54 43.39 -5.85
N SER A 145 -26.29 43.86 -4.85
CA SER A 145 -27.05 43.03 -3.89
C SER A 145 -28.24 42.31 -4.54
N CYS A 146 -28.51 41.06 -4.12
CA CYS A 146 -29.85 40.42 -4.16
C CYS A 146 -29.96 39.30 -3.09
N ASN A 147 -30.37 39.64 -1.87
CA ASN A 147 -31.18 38.72 -1.03
C ASN A 147 -32.66 38.94 -1.38
N PRO A 148 -33.50 37.91 -1.19
CA PRO A 148 -34.46 37.97 -0.07
C PRO A 148 -34.52 36.61 0.68
N GLU A 149 -34.72 36.56 2.00
CA GLU A 149 -36.05 36.58 2.65
C GLU A 149 -37.10 35.79 1.82
N GLY A 150 -37.68 34.68 2.25
CA GLY A 150 -37.95 34.19 3.61
C GLY A 150 -39.44 33.90 3.67
N HIS A 151 -39.86 32.67 4.01
CA HIS A 151 -41.25 32.40 4.40
C HIS A 151 -41.39 31.08 5.17
N ASP A 152 -41.74 31.21 6.43
CA ASP A 152 -42.34 30.19 7.28
C ASP A 152 -43.85 30.07 6.95
N VAL A 153 -44.39 28.84 6.87
CA VAL A 153 -45.82 28.46 7.06
C VAL A 153 -45.93 26.93 7.22
N GLN A 154 -46.37 26.46 8.39
CA GLN A 154 -47.20 25.23 8.54
C GLN A 154 -48.70 25.58 8.38
N PRO A 155 -49.54 24.67 7.87
CA PRO A 155 -50.47 23.93 8.75
C PRO A 155 -50.64 22.45 8.32
N VAL A 156 -50.80 21.45 9.20
CA VAL A 156 -51.90 21.16 10.16
C VAL A 156 -53.28 20.94 9.52
N SER A 157 -53.66 19.66 9.36
CA SER A 157 -54.96 19.12 9.82
C SER A 157 -54.96 17.57 9.73
N VAL A 158 -55.25 16.82 10.80
CA VAL A 158 -56.58 16.25 11.20
C VAL A 158 -57.24 15.47 10.03
N VAL A 159 -57.74 14.23 10.13
CA VAL A 159 -58.22 13.33 11.20
C VAL A 159 -57.58 11.91 10.96
N ASP A 160 -57.73 10.81 11.74
CA ASP A 160 -58.61 10.47 12.86
C ASP A 160 -58.02 9.36 13.78
N SER A 161 -58.83 8.81 14.69
CA SER A 161 -58.68 7.54 15.43
C SER A 161 -60.09 6.91 15.61
N PRO A 162 -60.31 5.87 16.45
CA PRO A 162 -59.55 4.65 16.73
C PRO A 162 -60.35 3.39 16.30
N SER A 163 -59.90 2.18 16.63
CA SER A 163 -60.75 1.17 17.31
C SER A 163 -59.95 -0.06 17.76
N GLU A 164 -60.32 -0.57 18.93
CA GLU A 164 -59.69 -1.71 19.60
C GLU A 164 -60.21 -3.06 19.06
N SER A 165 -59.43 -4.14 19.18
CA SER A 165 -59.91 -5.39 19.81
C SER A 165 -58.76 -6.31 20.18
N ASN A 166 -58.81 -6.87 21.40
CA ASN A 166 -57.98 -7.98 21.84
C ASN A 166 -58.49 -9.31 21.22
N VAL A 167 -57.65 -10.37 21.22
CA VAL A 167 -57.90 -11.66 21.93
C VAL A 167 -56.87 -12.73 21.52
N LEU A 168 -56.66 -13.67 22.45
CA LEU A 168 -55.69 -14.74 22.52
C LEU A 168 -55.43 -15.61 21.27
N LEU A 169 -54.16 -16.00 21.17
CA LEU A 169 -53.67 -17.39 21.14
C LEU A 169 -54.75 -18.50 21.11
N GLU A 170 -54.78 -19.29 20.03
CA GLU A 170 -54.99 -20.74 20.17
C GLU A 170 -54.30 -21.52 19.06
N SER A 171 -53.52 -22.51 19.46
CA SER A 171 -52.88 -23.47 18.57
C SER A 171 -53.87 -24.54 18.14
N ASN A 172 -54.29 -24.54 16.88
CA ASN A 172 -54.92 -25.72 16.29
C ASN A 172 -54.32 -26.05 14.92
N VAL A 173 -53.83 -27.28 14.82
CA VAL A 173 -53.27 -27.87 13.61
C VAL A 173 -54.43 -28.14 12.64
N CYS A 174 -54.58 -27.28 11.64
CA CYS A 174 -55.43 -27.56 10.49
C CYS A 174 -54.51 -27.85 9.28
N ILE A 175 -54.34 -29.14 8.96
CA ILE A 175 -53.61 -29.58 7.76
C ILE A 175 -54.52 -29.31 6.57
N ASP A 176 -54.41 -28.12 6.00
CA ASP A 176 -55.19 -27.70 4.83
C ASP A 176 -54.50 -28.18 3.54
N GLU A 177 -55.19 -29.02 2.78
CA GLU A 177 -54.65 -29.71 1.61
C GLU A 177 -54.43 -28.72 0.45
N ASN A 178 -53.28 -28.82 -0.23
CA ASN A 178 -52.95 -28.07 -1.45
C ASN A 178 -52.88 -26.52 -1.36
N LEU A 179 -52.43 -25.97 -0.23
CA LEU A 179 -51.99 -24.56 -0.20
C LEU A 179 -50.73 -24.35 -1.05
N GLN A 180 -50.91 -23.76 -2.25
CA GLN A 180 -49.80 -23.30 -3.12
C GLN A 180 -49.06 -22.10 -2.48
N ILE A 181 -48.21 -22.36 -1.49
CA ILE A 181 -47.43 -21.33 -0.75
C ILE A 181 -45.93 -21.47 -0.98
N CYS A 182 -45.23 -20.33 -1.10
CA CYS A 182 -43.78 -20.33 -1.27
C CYS A 182 -43.06 -20.84 -0.02
N ILE A 183 -42.34 -21.97 -0.11
CA ILE A 183 -41.66 -22.64 1.02
C ILE A 183 -40.69 -21.73 1.79
N PHE A 184 -40.05 -20.76 1.13
CA PHE A 184 -39.12 -19.81 1.73
C PHE A 184 -39.77 -18.64 2.49
N CYS A 185 -41.06 -18.35 2.27
CA CYS A 185 -41.69 -17.16 2.87
C CYS A 185 -43.17 -17.34 3.26
N ASN A 186 -43.68 -18.57 3.18
CA ASN A 186 -45.02 -19.02 3.54
C ASN A 186 -46.17 -18.17 2.94
N LYS A 187 -45.97 -17.57 1.75
CA LYS A 187 -46.93 -16.69 1.07
C LYS A 187 -47.29 -17.20 -0.33
N LYS A 188 -48.58 -17.15 -0.69
CA LYS A 188 -49.09 -17.46 -2.05
C LYS A 188 -48.65 -16.44 -3.09
N SER A 189 -48.55 -15.17 -2.71
CA SER A 189 -48.09 -14.08 -3.57
C SER A 189 -47.12 -13.15 -2.83
N LYS A 190 -46.14 -12.59 -3.56
CA LYS A 190 -45.17 -11.63 -3.03
C LYS A 190 -44.97 -10.49 -4.02
N LYS A 191 -45.15 -9.24 -3.59
CA LYS A 191 -44.86 -8.05 -4.42
C LYS A 191 -43.39 -7.63 -4.26
N HIS A 192 -42.76 -7.18 -5.35
CA HIS A 192 -41.43 -6.57 -5.32
C HIS A 192 -41.34 -5.50 -6.43
N ARG A 193 -41.04 -4.24 -6.05
CA ARG A 193 -41.09 -3.07 -6.96
C ARG A 193 -42.40 -3.04 -7.76
N LEU A 194 -43.52 -3.02 -7.03
CA LEU A 194 -44.91 -3.00 -7.52
C LEU A 194 -45.38 -4.22 -8.34
N LYS A 195 -44.48 -5.07 -8.86
CA LYS A 195 -44.84 -6.31 -9.59
C LYS A 195 -45.09 -7.48 -8.65
N ILE A 196 -46.08 -8.32 -8.95
CA ILE A 196 -46.30 -9.61 -8.28
C ILE A 196 -45.26 -10.61 -8.83
N LEU A 197 -44.58 -11.32 -7.94
CA LEU A 197 -43.64 -12.38 -8.30
C LEU A 197 -44.40 -13.66 -8.64
N PRO A 198 -44.04 -14.38 -9.72
CA PRO A 198 -44.64 -15.68 -10.02
C PRO A 198 -44.25 -16.71 -8.97
N LEU A 199 -45.19 -17.62 -8.69
CA LEU A 199 -44.98 -18.80 -7.87
C LEU A 199 -44.65 -19.97 -8.80
N HIS A 200 -43.43 -20.50 -8.69
CA HIS A 200 -42.97 -21.64 -9.47
C HIS A 200 -43.31 -22.93 -8.73
N ALA A 201 -43.73 -23.95 -9.49
CA ALA A 201 -43.90 -25.32 -9.01
C ALA A 201 -42.69 -26.17 -9.41
N CYS A 202 -42.27 -27.10 -8.56
CA CYS A 202 -41.23 -28.09 -8.85
C CYS A 202 -41.53 -29.40 -8.13
N ASP A 203 -41.24 -30.54 -8.76
CA ASP A 203 -41.29 -31.85 -8.11
C ASP A 203 -40.34 -31.89 -6.89
N LYS A 204 -40.81 -32.54 -5.81
CA LYS A 204 -40.13 -32.64 -4.51
C LYS A 204 -38.77 -33.30 -4.62
N ASN A 205 -38.69 -34.43 -5.31
CA ASN A 205 -37.44 -35.19 -5.46
C ASN A 205 -36.43 -34.42 -6.32
N THR A 206 -36.91 -33.79 -7.39
CA THR A 206 -36.14 -32.95 -8.33
C THR A 206 -35.63 -31.64 -7.70
N PHE A 207 -36.21 -31.21 -6.57
CA PHE A 207 -35.71 -30.08 -5.79
C PHE A 207 -34.72 -30.54 -4.71
N LEU A 208 -34.98 -31.67 -4.05
CA LEU A 208 -34.08 -32.26 -3.06
C LEU A 208 -32.72 -32.64 -3.67
N THR A 209 -32.68 -33.13 -4.90
CA THR A 209 -31.43 -33.41 -5.64
C THR A 209 -30.65 -32.16 -6.06
N LYS A 210 -31.15 -30.95 -5.79
CA LYS A 210 -30.45 -29.67 -5.99
C LYS A 210 -30.00 -29.02 -4.68
N LEU A 211 -30.26 -29.66 -3.55
CA LEU A 211 -29.84 -29.22 -2.21
C LEU A 211 -28.61 -30.04 -1.78
N ASP A 212 -27.46 -29.64 -2.32
CA ASP A 212 -26.14 -30.12 -1.92
C ASP A 212 -25.50 -29.15 -0.91
N GLY A 213 -24.95 -29.68 0.18
CA GLY A 213 -24.20 -28.92 1.20
C GLY A 213 -24.56 -29.30 2.64
N GLU A 214 -23.65 -29.01 3.56
CA GLU A 214 -23.75 -29.34 5.00
C GLU A 214 -24.17 -28.12 5.87
N ASP A 215 -24.67 -27.04 5.26
CA ASP A 215 -25.11 -25.85 6.00
C ASP A 215 -26.39 -26.15 6.80
N GLU A 216 -26.43 -25.73 8.06
CA GLU A 216 -27.55 -25.95 8.99
C GLU A 216 -28.90 -25.48 8.41
N ALA A 217 -28.92 -24.34 7.69
CA ALA A 217 -30.13 -23.84 7.05
C ALA A 217 -30.54 -24.67 5.81
N LEU A 218 -29.59 -25.32 5.13
CA LEU A 218 -29.91 -26.31 4.08
C LEU A 218 -30.54 -27.57 4.69
N SER A 219 -30.03 -28.03 5.83
CA SER A 219 -30.62 -29.15 6.58
C SER A 219 -32.03 -28.83 7.09
N GLU A 220 -32.26 -27.63 7.64
CA GLU A 220 -33.61 -27.17 8.01
C GLU A 220 -34.57 -27.14 6.82
N LEU A 221 -34.13 -26.58 5.67
CA LEU A 221 -34.95 -26.55 4.46
C LEU A 221 -35.24 -27.95 3.92
N ARG A 222 -34.24 -28.85 3.92
CA ARG A 222 -34.40 -30.25 3.54
C ARG A 222 -35.44 -30.93 4.43
N ASN A 223 -35.34 -30.80 5.75
CA ASN A 223 -36.32 -31.33 6.70
C ASN A 223 -37.73 -30.75 6.46
N LYS A 224 -37.83 -29.44 6.18
CA LYS A 224 -39.11 -28.77 5.85
C LYS A 224 -39.73 -29.29 4.54
N ILE A 225 -38.91 -29.71 3.58
CA ILE A 225 -39.35 -30.33 2.33
C ILE A 225 -39.74 -31.79 2.55
N GLU A 226 -38.90 -32.58 3.21
CA GLU A 226 -39.12 -34.01 3.44
C GLU A 226 -40.40 -34.26 4.23
N ASN A 227 -40.66 -33.45 5.27
CA ASN A 227 -41.89 -33.48 6.07
C ASN A 227 -43.13 -32.89 5.37
N SER A 228 -43.03 -32.35 4.15
CA SER A 228 -44.19 -31.84 3.41
C SER A 228 -44.94 -32.97 2.70
N SER A 229 -46.26 -33.05 2.90
CA SER A 229 -47.14 -34.09 2.32
C SER A 229 -47.32 -33.98 0.80
N SER A 230 -46.95 -32.84 0.20
CA SER A 230 -47.11 -32.61 -1.24
C SER A 230 -45.92 -33.16 -2.04
N SER A 231 -46.21 -33.79 -3.18
CA SER A 231 -45.20 -34.12 -4.19
C SER A 231 -44.64 -32.87 -4.92
N THR A 232 -45.30 -31.72 -4.79
CA THR A 232 -44.94 -30.48 -5.48
C THR A 232 -44.60 -29.37 -4.50
N ILE A 233 -43.40 -28.81 -4.63
CA ILE A 233 -42.91 -27.66 -3.85
C ILE A 233 -43.18 -26.38 -4.64
N TYR A 234 -43.69 -25.36 -3.95
CA TYR A 234 -43.91 -24.04 -4.53
C TYR A 234 -42.90 -23.02 -4.00
N TYR A 235 -42.39 -22.14 -4.86
CA TYR A 235 -41.49 -21.04 -4.45
C TYR A 235 -41.48 -19.85 -5.40
N HIS A 236 -41.22 -18.64 -4.87
CA HIS A 236 -40.82 -17.51 -5.70
C HIS A 236 -39.32 -17.63 -5.99
N ASN A 237 -38.90 -17.56 -7.26
CA ASN A 237 -37.48 -17.64 -7.65
C ASN A 237 -36.61 -16.63 -6.86
N LYS A 238 -37.11 -15.40 -6.66
CA LYS A 238 -36.38 -14.39 -5.86
C LYS A 238 -36.20 -14.78 -4.38
N CYS A 239 -37.08 -15.58 -3.78
CA CYS A 239 -36.88 -16.07 -2.42
C CYS A 239 -35.83 -17.20 -2.37
N GLN A 240 -35.84 -18.09 -3.36
CA GLN A 240 -34.80 -19.12 -3.52
C GLN A 240 -33.41 -18.48 -3.67
N LEU A 241 -33.29 -17.49 -4.57
CA LEU A 241 -32.05 -16.72 -4.78
C LEU A 241 -31.60 -15.98 -3.52
N HIS A 242 -32.52 -15.44 -2.71
CA HIS A 242 -32.20 -14.77 -1.45
C HIS A 242 -31.62 -15.75 -0.43
N PHE A 243 -32.30 -16.90 -0.25
CA PHE A 243 -31.88 -17.93 0.69
C PHE A 243 -30.50 -18.51 0.36
N PHE A 244 -30.24 -18.88 -0.90
CA PHE A 244 -28.90 -19.32 -1.31
C PHE A 244 -27.86 -18.18 -1.26
N TYR A 245 -28.26 -16.93 -1.47
CA TYR A 245 -27.37 -15.78 -1.23
C TYR A 245 -27.01 -15.65 0.25
N GLU A 246 -27.94 -15.83 1.18
CA GLU A 246 -27.68 -15.76 2.62
C GLU A 246 -26.69 -16.85 3.05
N ILE A 247 -26.93 -18.12 2.67
CA ILE A 247 -26.02 -19.25 2.93
C ILE A 247 -24.62 -19.00 2.32
N SER A 248 -24.56 -18.65 1.03
CA SER A 248 -23.28 -18.34 0.36
C SER A 248 -22.62 -17.05 0.85
N SER A 249 -23.34 -16.17 1.56
CA SER A 249 -22.78 -14.96 2.18
C SER A 249 -22.17 -15.21 3.55
N LYS A 250 -22.75 -16.11 4.35
CA LYS A 250 -22.19 -16.57 5.64
C LYS A 250 -20.85 -17.30 5.44
N THR A 251 -20.71 -18.00 4.32
CA THR A 251 -19.51 -18.78 3.93
C THR A 251 -18.52 -18.00 3.07
N LYS A 252 -18.65 -16.67 2.94
CA LYS A 252 -17.67 -15.84 2.22
C LYS A 252 -16.32 -15.83 2.94
N ILE A 253 -15.42 -16.68 2.47
CA ILE A 253 -13.97 -16.53 2.63
C ILE A 253 -13.64 -15.05 2.38
N LYS A 254 -13.06 -14.36 3.37
CA LYS A 254 -12.53 -13.01 3.17
C LYS A 254 -11.56 -13.07 2.00
N THR A 255 -11.93 -12.42 0.89
CA THR A 255 -10.99 -12.30 -0.22
C THR A 255 -9.90 -11.32 0.20
N ASN A 256 -8.66 -11.56 -0.20
CA ASN A 256 -7.51 -10.69 0.05
C ASN A 256 -7.81 -9.19 -0.21
N TRP A 257 -8.70 -8.86 -1.16
CA TRP A 257 -9.17 -7.50 -1.40
C TRP A 257 -9.86 -6.84 -0.19
N HIS A 258 -10.62 -7.58 0.62
CA HIS A 258 -11.25 -7.06 1.83
C HIS A 258 -10.20 -6.73 2.89
N ASP A 259 -9.21 -7.59 3.07
CA ASP A 259 -8.14 -7.41 4.06
C ASP A 259 -7.26 -6.21 3.65
N VAL A 260 -6.84 -6.14 2.38
CA VAL A 260 -6.16 -4.99 1.77
C VAL A 260 -6.97 -3.70 1.90
N ARG A 261 -8.30 -3.75 1.75
CA ARG A 261 -9.16 -2.59 1.94
C ARG A 261 -9.24 -2.16 3.41
N GLN A 262 -9.30 -3.10 4.35
CA GLN A 262 -9.29 -2.82 5.79
C GLN A 262 -7.95 -2.19 6.20
N LEU A 263 -6.84 -2.75 5.72
CA LEU A 263 -5.50 -2.21 5.89
C LEU A 263 -5.40 -0.75 5.37
N HIS A 264 -5.75 -0.51 4.10
CA HIS A 264 -5.75 0.83 3.52
C HIS A 264 -6.70 1.83 4.21
N GLN A 265 -7.68 1.36 4.97
CA GLN A 265 -8.54 2.18 5.82
C GLN A 265 -7.81 2.52 7.12
N ALA A 266 -7.33 1.53 7.87
CA ALA A 266 -6.58 1.74 9.11
C ALA A 266 -5.37 2.67 8.90
N THR A 267 -4.56 2.45 7.85
CA THR A 267 -3.45 3.37 7.49
C THR A 267 -3.93 4.80 7.19
N PHE A 268 -5.14 4.95 6.63
CA PHE A 268 -5.70 6.28 6.36
C PHE A 268 -6.27 6.94 7.61
N ASP A 269 -6.76 6.14 8.56
CA ASP A 269 -7.21 6.63 9.86
C ASP A 269 -6.01 7.17 10.67
N GLU A 270 -4.85 6.49 10.64
CA GLU A 270 -3.57 7.00 11.19
C GLU A 270 -3.12 8.32 10.53
N ILE A 271 -3.14 8.42 9.20
CA ILE A 271 -2.86 9.69 8.50
C ILE A 271 -3.89 10.77 8.85
N SER A 272 -5.14 10.39 9.11
CA SER A 272 -6.20 11.33 9.52
C SER A 272 -5.93 11.89 10.91
N VAL A 273 -5.48 11.07 11.87
CA VAL A 273 -5.00 11.52 13.18
C VAL A 273 -3.81 12.47 13.02
N PHE A 274 -2.81 12.11 12.21
CA PHE A 274 -1.65 12.97 11.94
C PHE A 274 -2.04 14.34 11.37
N ILE A 275 -2.96 14.37 10.40
CA ILE A 275 -3.46 15.61 9.78
C ILE A 275 -4.23 16.45 10.80
N GLN A 276 -5.11 15.84 11.59
CA GLN A 276 -5.86 16.56 12.63
C GLN A 276 -4.92 17.22 13.63
N GLU A 277 -3.94 16.47 14.14
CA GLU A 277 -3.03 16.95 15.17
C GLU A 277 -2.04 17.99 14.61
N ASN A 278 -1.41 17.73 13.46
CA ASN A 278 -0.28 18.53 12.99
C ASN A 278 -0.67 19.61 11.98
N VAL A 279 -1.59 19.32 11.05
CA VAL A 279 -2.09 20.33 10.10
C VAL A 279 -3.14 21.20 10.78
N ILE A 280 -4.21 20.61 11.29
CA ILE A 280 -5.38 21.38 11.73
C ILE A 280 -5.12 22.05 13.09
N ASN A 281 -4.72 21.28 14.11
CA ASN A 281 -4.55 21.80 15.47
C ASN A 281 -3.26 22.62 15.63
N LYS A 282 -2.10 22.09 15.20
CA LYS A 282 -0.80 22.80 15.28
C LYS A 282 -0.54 23.78 14.12
N LYS A 283 -1.46 23.92 13.16
CA LYS A 283 -1.38 24.85 12.02
C LYS A 283 -0.13 24.69 11.15
N ARG A 284 0.44 23.48 11.06
CA ARG A 284 1.64 23.20 10.26
C ARG A 284 1.29 22.86 8.81
N CYS A 285 2.18 23.19 7.89
CA CYS A 285 2.12 22.76 6.51
C CYS A 285 2.98 21.50 6.31
N PHE A 286 2.69 20.71 5.27
CA PHE A 286 3.53 19.57 4.87
C PHE A 286 3.50 19.39 3.35
N PHE A 287 4.53 18.76 2.78
CA PHE A 287 4.46 18.28 1.40
C PHE A 287 3.48 17.11 1.29
N LEU A 288 2.66 17.08 0.23
CA LEU A 288 1.84 15.91 -0.09
C LEU A 288 2.72 14.67 -0.35
N HIS A 289 3.92 14.86 -0.89
CA HIS A 289 4.88 13.77 -1.09
C HIS A 289 5.34 13.15 0.23
N TYR A 290 5.55 13.96 1.27
CA TYR A 290 5.87 13.48 2.62
C TYR A 290 4.73 12.62 3.19
N LEU A 291 3.49 13.12 3.16
CA LEU A 291 2.33 12.35 3.63
C LEU A 291 2.13 11.05 2.84
N HIS A 292 2.35 11.08 1.52
CA HIS A 292 2.32 9.86 0.71
C HIS A 292 3.41 8.88 1.14
N ARG A 293 4.65 9.32 1.28
CA ARG A 293 5.75 8.47 1.76
C ARG A 293 5.45 7.87 3.13
N TYR A 294 4.95 8.66 4.07
CA TYR A 294 4.59 8.20 5.42
C TYR A 294 3.46 7.16 5.37
N TYR A 295 2.39 7.39 4.60
CA TYR A 295 1.33 6.39 4.34
C TYR A 295 1.89 5.08 3.77
N MET A 296 2.87 5.17 2.86
CA MET A 296 3.49 3.99 2.24
C MET A 296 4.46 3.25 3.16
N GLU A 297 5.04 3.88 4.18
CA GLU A 297 5.79 3.16 5.23
C GLU A 297 4.84 2.54 6.25
N LEU A 298 3.77 3.24 6.69
CA LEU A 298 2.74 2.66 7.58
C LEU A 298 2.09 1.39 6.98
N LEU A 299 1.87 1.35 5.66
CA LEU A 299 1.41 0.13 4.98
C LEU A 299 2.42 -1.03 5.09
N LYS A 300 3.72 -0.75 5.01
CA LYS A 300 4.79 -1.77 5.09
C LYS A 300 5.00 -2.26 6.51
N GLU A 301 4.74 -1.43 7.52
CA GLU A 301 4.83 -1.83 8.93
C GLU A 301 3.68 -2.77 9.34
N MET A 302 2.52 -2.67 8.68
CA MET A 302 1.34 -3.49 8.99
C MET A 302 1.19 -4.79 8.16
N GLU A 303 2.06 -5.05 7.17
CA GLU A 303 2.01 -6.27 6.33
C GLU A 303 3.35 -7.02 6.24
N GLU A 304 3.33 -8.34 6.44
CA GLU A 304 4.37 -9.27 5.95
C GLU A 304 4.17 -9.67 4.46
N TYR A 305 3.16 -9.12 3.79
CA TYR A 305 2.72 -9.56 2.46
C TYR A 305 3.33 -8.76 1.28
N GLU A 306 3.51 -9.46 0.16
CA GLU A 306 4.29 -9.07 -1.04
C GLU A 306 3.97 -7.68 -1.65
N GLU A 307 5.00 -7.08 -2.28
CA GLU A 307 5.07 -5.78 -2.97
C GLU A 307 3.91 -5.37 -3.94
N VAL A 308 2.99 -6.29 -4.22
CA VAL A 308 1.99 -6.20 -5.30
C VAL A 308 0.92 -5.14 -5.05
N ILE A 309 0.58 -4.87 -3.79
CA ILE A 309 -0.49 -3.92 -3.40
C ILE A 309 0.02 -2.47 -3.46
N ILE A 310 1.22 -2.27 -2.90
CA ILE A 310 1.94 -0.99 -2.74
C ILE A 310 2.06 -0.23 -4.08
N GLY A 311 2.34 -0.94 -5.18
CA GLY A 311 2.58 -0.31 -6.50
C GLY A 311 1.39 0.42 -7.13
N SER A 312 0.19 0.37 -6.55
CA SER A 312 -1.03 0.98 -7.12
C SER A 312 -1.47 2.30 -6.47
N PHE A 313 -0.98 2.62 -5.26
CA PHE A 313 -1.48 3.76 -4.50
C PHE A 313 -0.65 5.03 -4.74
N THR A 314 -1.19 5.96 -5.52
CA THR A 314 -0.49 7.18 -5.95
C THR A 314 -0.72 8.38 -5.00
N PRO A 315 0.15 9.41 -5.01
CA PRO A 315 -0.07 10.65 -4.24
C PRO A 315 -1.42 11.32 -4.55
N GLN A 316 -1.91 11.27 -5.79
CA GLN A 316 -3.21 11.83 -6.18
C GLN A 316 -4.38 11.05 -5.58
N THR A 317 -4.22 9.74 -5.36
CA THR A 317 -5.22 8.92 -4.66
C THR A 317 -5.29 9.31 -3.18
N LEU A 318 -4.14 9.59 -2.56
CA LEU A 318 -4.10 10.11 -1.18
C LEU A 318 -4.71 11.51 -1.09
N GLU A 319 -4.33 12.41 -1.99
CA GLU A 319 -4.91 13.77 -2.11
C GLU A 319 -6.44 13.70 -2.18
N THR A 320 -6.99 12.91 -3.11
CA THR A 320 -8.44 12.73 -3.27
C THR A 320 -9.13 12.19 -2.01
N LYS A 321 -8.45 11.34 -1.23
CA LYS A 321 -8.97 10.86 0.07
C LYS A 321 -8.96 11.99 1.12
N ILE A 322 -7.85 12.72 1.24
CA ILE A 322 -7.69 13.82 2.19
C ILE A 322 -8.70 14.94 1.89
N GLU A 323 -8.86 15.33 0.61
CA GLU A 323 -9.87 16.31 0.20
C GLU A 323 -11.28 15.89 0.62
N LYS A 324 -11.65 14.61 0.43
CA LYS A 324 -12.97 14.12 0.83
C LYS A 324 -13.20 14.11 2.34
N ALA A 325 -12.16 13.84 3.12
CA ALA A 325 -12.26 13.82 4.58
C ALA A 325 -12.22 15.23 5.20
N PHE A 326 -11.40 16.13 4.67
CA PHE A 326 -11.01 17.38 5.32
C PHE A 326 -11.28 18.65 4.49
N ASN A 327 -12.13 18.62 3.45
CA ASN A 327 -12.38 19.75 2.54
C ASN A 327 -12.70 21.11 3.21
N LYS A 328 -13.26 21.10 4.42
CA LYS A 328 -13.57 22.30 5.20
C LYS A 328 -12.36 22.89 5.93
N GLU A 329 -11.41 22.05 6.35
CA GLU A 329 -10.34 22.39 7.30
C GLU A 329 -8.96 22.49 6.66
N VAL A 330 -8.74 21.81 5.52
CA VAL A 330 -7.48 21.87 4.75
C VAL A 330 -7.73 22.31 3.31
N LYS A 331 -6.65 22.71 2.64
CA LYS A 331 -6.59 22.91 1.19
C LYS A 331 -5.22 22.53 0.66
N PHE A 332 -5.14 22.30 -0.65
CA PHE A 332 -3.90 22.05 -1.35
C PHE A 332 -3.41 23.30 -2.07
N LEU A 333 -2.14 23.64 -1.89
CA LEU A 333 -1.44 24.71 -2.61
C LEU A 333 -0.29 24.11 -3.42
N THR A 334 0.07 24.76 -4.52
CA THR A 334 1.26 24.40 -5.32
C THR A 334 2.24 25.57 -5.27
N PHE A 335 3.46 25.32 -4.80
CA PHE A 335 4.54 26.30 -4.71
C PHE A 335 5.82 25.67 -5.24
N GLN A 336 6.54 26.35 -6.14
CA GLN A 336 7.72 25.82 -6.84
C GLN A 336 7.54 24.38 -7.37
N ASN A 337 6.42 24.11 -8.04
CA ASN A 337 6.01 22.79 -8.54
C ASN A 337 5.85 21.67 -7.49
N LYS A 338 5.94 21.97 -6.18
CA LYS A 338 5.63 21.04 -5.09
C LYS A 338 4.21 21.30 -4.58
N LYS A 339 3.43 20.22 -4.38
CA LYS A 339 2.10 20.29 -3.77
C LYS A 339 2.20 20.16 -2.25
N LEU A 340 1.54 21.05 -1.54
CA LEU A 340 1.52 21.20 -0.10
C LEU A 340 0.09 21.03 0.43
N ILE A 341 -0.04 20.37 1.58
CA ILE A 341 -1.25 20.44 2.40
C ILE A 341 -1.09 21.59 3.40
N VAL A 342 -2.10 22.43 3.50
CA VAL A 342 -2.12 23.57 4.42
C VAL A 342 -3.48 23.70 5.12
N PRO A 343 -3.53 24.33 6.31
CA PRO A 343 -4.78 24.75 6.93
C PRO A 343 -5.59 25.68 6.02
N LYS A 344 -6.93 25.63 6.10
CA LYS A 344 -7.83 26.40 5.23
C LYS A 344 -7.56 27.91 5.27
N ASP A 345 -7.21 28.40 6.44
CA ASP A 345 -6.93 29.80 6.79
C ASP A 345 -5.58 30.33 6.28
N VAL A 346 -4.62 29.47 5.92
CA VAL A 346 -3.31 29.90 5.38
C VAL A 346 -3.46 30.37 3.93
N MET A 347 -3.42 31.68 3.68
CA MET A 347 -3.66 32.23 2.33
C MET A 347 -2.48 32.11 1.37
N SER A 348 -1.25 32.25 1.88
CA SER A 348 -0.01 32.19 1.10
C SER A 348 1.08 31.49 1.91
N ILE A 349 2.09 30.99 1.20
CA ILE A 349 3.32 30.43 1.78
C ILE A 349 4.44 31.38 1.34
N ASP A 350 5.21 31.90 2.29
CA ASP A 350 6.42 32.66 1.98
C ASP A 350 7.64 31.74 1.78
N GLU A 351 8.73 32.30 1.25
CA GLU A 351 9.92 31.51 0.93
C GLU A 351 10.59 30.95 2.20
N GLN A 352 10.54 31.65 3.34
CA GLN A 352 11.15 31.20 4.59
C GLN A 352 10.43 29.97 5.15
N LEU A 353 9.10 30.02 5.22
CA LEU A 353 8.28 28.86 5.59
C LEU A 353 8.50 27.70 4.61
N PHE A 354 8.68 27.99 3.32
CA PHE A 354 9.00 26.95 2.34
C PHE A 354 10.37 26.30 2.61
N GLU A 355 11.41 27.07 2.93
CA GLU A 355 12.73 26.53 3.34
C GLU A 355 12.63 25.67 4.60
N ASP A 356 11.92 26.16 5.63
CA ASP A 356 11.74 25.43 6.88
C ASP A 356 11.01 24.10 6.65
N LEU A 357 10.05 24.07 5.71
CA LEU A 357 9.39 22.84 5.26
C LEU A 357 10.34 21.91 4.50
N ARG A 358 11.24 22.43 3.65
CA ARG A 358 12.26 21.61 2.96
C ARG A 358 13.23 20.97 3.96
N ASN A 359 13.66 21.73 4.97
CA ASN A 359 14.52 21.24 6.04
C ASN A 359 13.81 20.17 6.88
N ALA A 360 12.55 20.40 7.25
CA ALA A 360 11.73 19.42 7.98
C ALA A 360 11.49 18.13 7.18
N ASP A 361 11.25 18.22 5.87
CA ASP A 361 11.07 17.06 4.98
C ASP A 361 12.32 16.17 4.94
N VAL A 362 13.52 16.76 4.85
CA VAL A 362 14.80 16.04 4.89
C VAL A 362 15.00 15.33 6.24
N LEU A 363 14.70 16.00 7.36
CA LEU A 363 14.79 15.40 8.70
C LEU A 363 13.80 14.23 8.87
N ASN A 364 12.56 14.40 8.39
CA ASN A 364 11.55 13.36 8.42
C ASN A 364 11.89 12.17 7.50
N GLU A 365 12.50 12.43 6.34
CA GLU A 365 13.02 11.39 5.45
C GLU A 365 14.10 10.56 6.12
N ALA A 366 15.09 11.21 6.76
CA ALA A 366 16.12 10.54 7.52
C ALA A 366 15.54 9.69 8.67
N ALA A 367 14.55 10.22 9.40
CA ALA A 367 13.87 9.49 10.47
C ALA A 367 13.15 8.23 9.97
N LEU A 368 12.40 8.31 8.86
CA LEU A 368 11.73 7.16 8.24
C LEU A 368 12.74 6.11 7.74
N LEU A 369 13.84 6.54 7.11
CA LEU A 369 14.90 5.63 6.65
C LEU A 369 15.58 4.89 7.82
N LEU A 370 15.85 5.59 8.93
CA LEU A 370 16.43 5.00 10.13
C LEU A 370 15.46 4.05 10.84
N ARG A 371 14.18 4.42 11.00
CA ARG A 371 13.15 3.54 11.56
C ARG A 371 13.02 2.25 10.74
N LYS A 372 12.96 2.37 9.41
CA LYS A 372 12.93 1.23 8.49
C LYS A 372 14.18 0.35 8.63
N SER A 373 15.36 0.96 8.74
CA SER A 373 16.62 0.24 8.99
C SER A 373 16.54 -0.62 10.25
N ILE A 374 16.07 -0.05 11.36
CA ILE A 374 15.87 -0.74 12.65
C ILE A 374 14.88 -1.89 12.51
N LEU A 375 13.71 -1.65 11.91
CA LEU A 375 12.66 -2.68 11.74
C LEU A 375 13.11 -3.85 10.85
N GLN A 376 14.05 -3.61 9.94
CA GLN A 376 14.68 -4.61 9.07
C GLN A 376 15.93 -5.28 9.67
N ALA A 377 16.36 -4.90 10.88
CA ALA A 377 17.50 -5.50 11.54
C ALA A 377 17.28 -7.01 11.81
N LYS A 378 18.37 -7.79 11.84
CA LYS A 378 18.29 -9.21 12.16
C LYS A 378 17.87 -9.37 13.62
N LYS A 379 16.76 -10.09 13.82
CA LYS A 379 16.22 -10.49 15.12
C LYS A 379 16.74 -11.89 15.47
N ASN A 380 17.42 -12.02 16.60
CA ASN A 380 17.77 -13.29 17.22
C ASN A 380 16.80 -13.49 18.39
N LYS A 381 16.15 -14.65 18.50
CA LYS A 381 15.35 -14.97 19.70
C LYS A 381 16.29 -15.48 20.78
N LEU A 382 16.20 -14.94 22.00
CA LEU A 382 16.97 -15.48 23.12
C LEU A 382 16.65 -16.96 23.36
N SER A 383 17.69 -17.72 23.67
CA SER A 383 17.64 -19.11 24.09
C SER A 383 17.08 -19.19 25.53
N ASN A 384 16.48 -20.33 25.90
CA ASN A 384 16.07 -20.59 27.30
C ASN A 384 17.30 -20.70 28.23
N GLU A 385 18.46 -21.03 27.68
CA GLU A 385 19.76 -21.04 28.35
C GLU A 385 20.54 -19.83 27.84
N ILE A 386 20.47 -18.70 28.55
CA ILE A 386 21.10 -17.44 28.16
C ILE A 386 22.62 -17.57 28.34
N LEU A 387 23.37 -17.48 27.24
CA LEU A 387 24.83 -17.44 27.26
C LEU A 387 25.33 -16.01 27.44
N VAL A 388 26.57 -15.84 27.89
CA VAL A 388 27.22 -14.52 28.03
C VAL A 388 27.27 -13.78 26.68
N SER A 389 27.43 -14.49 25.57
CA SER A 389 27.34 -13.93 24.22
C SER A 389 25.97 -13.30 23.91
N ASP A 390 24.90 -13.88 24.45
CA ASP A 390 23.53 -13.44 24.19
C ASP A 390 23.24 -12.13 24.96
N LEU A 391 23.87 -11.95 26.12
CA LEU A 391 23.88 -10.69 26.88
C LEU A 391 24.64 -9.57 26.14
N GLU A 392 25.70 -9.91 25.39
CA GLU A 392 26.49 -8.93 24.64
C GLU A 392 25.86 -8.53 23.29
N GLU A 393 25.17 -9.46 22.62
CA GLU A 393 24.52 -9.20 21.32
C GLU A 393 23.07 -8.67 21.45
N GLY A 394 22.30 -9.17 22.42
CA GLY A 394 20.87 -8.91 22.55
C GLY A 394 19.98 -9.58 21.49
N GLU A 395 18.67 -9.35 21.57
CA GLU A 395 17.72 -9.88 20.58
C GLU A 395 17.79 -9.14 19.24
N VAL A 396 18.12 -7.85 19.28
CA VAL A 396 18.29 -7.02 18.08
C VAL A 396 19.56 -6.20 18.17
N SER A 397 20.38 -6.32 17.12
CA SER A 397 21.61 -5.55 16.96
C SER A 397 21.32 -4.15 16.40
N VAL A 398 22.05 -3.16 16.91
CA VAL A 398 22.02 -1.78 16.40
C VAL A 398 22.52 -1.74 14.95
N THR A 399 21.77 -1.09 14.04
CA THR A 399 22.17 -1.02 12.64
C THR A 399 23.35 -0.06 12.40
N PRO A 400 24.23 -0.34 11.41
CA PRO A 400 25.36 0.54 11.09
C PRO A 400 24.94 1.97 10.72
N GLN A 401 23.78 2.12 10.07
CA GLN A 401 23.23 3.42 9.66
C GLN A 401 22.82 4.27 10.87
N LEU A 402 22.21 3.66 11.89
CA LEU A 402 21.86 4.34 13.14
C LEU A 402 23.11 4.76 13.92
N LEU A 403 24.11 3.86 14.01
CA LEU A 403 25.41 4.17 14.61
C LEU A 403 26.12 5.31 13.88
N GLU A 404 26.13 5.34 12.55
CA GLU A 404 26.78 6.41 11.78
C GLU A 404 26.07 7.75 11.96
N PHE A 405 24.74 7.76 11.98
CA PHE A 405 23.92 8.94 12.23
C PHE A 405 24.20 9.53 13.61
N TYR A 406 24.08 8.75 14.70
CA TYR A 406 24.35 9.23 16.05
C TYR A 406 25.84 9.56 16.28
N ASN A 407 26.78 8.81 15.69
CA ASN A 407 28.20 9.19 15.71
C ASN A 407 28.43 10.56 15.08
N THR A 408 27.76 10.84 13.97
CA THR A 408 27.91 12.12 13.26
C THR A 408 27.23 13.26 14.02
N MET A 409 26.05 13.03 14.59
CA MET A 409 25.33 14.01 15.42
C MET A 409 26.12 14.38 16.69
N ILE A 410 26.68 13.40 17.41
CA ILE A 410 27.34 13.63 18.72
C ILE A 410 28.81 14.09 18.57
N ASN A 411 29.52 13.61 17.55
CA ASN A 411 30.94 13.97 17.34
C ASN A 411 31.16 15.12 16.35
N GLY A 412 30.19 15.40 15.48
CA GLY A 412 30.40 16.18 14.27
C GLY A 412 31.57 15.64 13.44
N GLY A 413 32.32 16.54 12.80
CA GLY A 413 33.50 16.21 12.00
C GLY A 413 34.77 15.82 12.77
N ARG A 414 34.76 15.72 14.10
CA ARG A 414 35.99 15.55 14.91
C ARG A 414 36.45 14.09 15.01
N SER A 415 37.23 13.61 14.03
CA SER A 415 37.72 12.22 13.95
C SER A 415 38.45 11.69 15.19
N LYS A 416 39.10 12.55 15.99
CA LYS A 416 39.73 12.13 17.25
C LYS A 416 38.70 11.70 18.31
N ARG A 417 37.54 12.37 18.38
CA ARG A 417 36.48 12.06 19.36
C ARG A 417 35.75 10.74 19.02
N LYS A 418 35.55 10.47 17.73
CA LYS A 418 34.97 9.22 17.21
C LYS A 418 35.72 7.94 17.65
N LYS A 419 37.00 8.04 18.04
CA LYS A 419 37.81 6.91 18.54
C LYS A 419 37.83 6.78 20.07
N SER A 420 37.19 7.68 20.81
CA SER A 420 37.12 7.60 22.27
C SER A 420 36.16 6.50 22.70
N LEU A 421 36.63 5.58 23.55
CA LEU A 421 35.83 4.49 24.13
C LEU A 421 34.57 5.04 24.83
N GLN A 422 34.68 6.16 25.54
CA GLN A 422 33.56 6.82 26.21
C GLN A 422 32.50 7.30 25.20
N CYS A 423 32.92 7.86 24.07
CA CYS A 423 31.99 8.32 23.04
C CYS A 423 31.34 7.15 22.30
N ILE A 424 32.10 6.09 22.01
CA ILE A 424 31.56 4.87 21.38
C ILE A 424 30.47 4.27 22.28
N ARG A 425 30.73 4.16 23.60
CA ARG A 425 29.74 3.71 24.59
C ARG A 425 28.50 4.61 24.61
N GLN A 426 28.67 5.94 24.68
CA GLN A 426 27.54 6.89 24.69
C GLN A 426 26.68 6.79 23.41
N VAL A 427 27.31 6.74 22.23
CA VAL A 427 26.60 6.60 20.96
C VAL A 427 25.83 5.27 20.92
N ARG A 428 26.46 4.17 21.33
CA ARG A 428 25.85 2.85 21.32
C ARG A 428 24.63 2.78 22.24
N SER A 429 24.78 3.25 23.48
CA SER A 429 23.72 3.30 24.50
C SER A 429 22.50 4.10 24.02
N LEU A 430 22.68 5.23 23.33
CA LEU A 430 21.57 6.00 22.74
C LEU A 430 20.93 5.29 21.54
N CYS A 431 21.72 4.57 20.74
CA CYS A 431 21.17 3.79 19.64
C CYS A 431 20.38 2.58 20.14
N GLU A 432 20.81 1.94 21.24
CA GLU A 432 20.11 0.85 21.92
C GLU A 432 18.74 1.34 22.44
N ASP A 433 18.69 2.49 23.13
CA ASP A 433 17.44 3.10 23.60
C ASP A 433 16.45 3.39 22.45
N VAL A 434 16.96 3.85 21.30
CA VAL A 434 16.13 4.09 20.10
C VAL A 434 15.63 2.79 19.47
N VAL A 435 16.45 1.74 19.42
CA VAL A 435 16.02 0.43 18.92
C VAL A 435 14.91 -0.14 19.80
N TYR A 436 15.10 -0.11 21.13
CA TYR A 436 14.11 -0.57 22.11
C TYR A 436 12.78 0.20 21.98
N SER A 437 12.86 1.54 21.87
CA SER A 437 11.69 2.41 21.68
C SER A 437 10.96 2.16 20.36
N VAL A 438 11.68 1.90 19.26
CA VAL A 438 11.07 1.64 17.93
C VAL A 438 10.30 0.32 17.88
N TYR A 439 10.67 -0.63 18.74
CA TYR A 439 10.03 -1.94 18.84
C TYR A 439 8.90 -2.03 19.88
N ASP A 440 8.53 -0.92 20.53
CA ASP A 440 7.58 -0.88 21.66
C ASP A 440 7.94 -1.92 22.75
N GLU A 441 9.21 -1.97 23.15
CA GLU A 441 9.72 -2.85 24.22
C GLU A 441 9.68 -4.37 23.92
N LYS A 442 9.21 -4.77 22.72
CA LYS A 442 9.01 -6.19 22.32
C LYS A 442 10.29 -7.00 22.09
N TYR A 443 11.44 -6.34 21.93
CA TYR A 443 12.73 -6.98 21.75
C TYR A 443 13.77 -6.28 22.63
N LYS A 444 14.51 -7.05 23.43
CA LYS A 444 15.52 -6.50 24.35
C LYS A 444 16.85 -6.29 23.62
N THR A 445 17.45 -5.10 23.76
CA THR A 445 18.84 -4.87 23.37
C THR A 445 19.79 -5.42 24.42
N SER A 446 21.08 -5.56 24.09
CA SER A 446 22.11 -5.99 25.05
C SER A 446 22.10 -5.16 26.34
N ARG A 447 21.88 -3.85 26.25
CA ARG A 447 21.80 -2.96 27.42
C ARG A 447 20.61 -3.29 28.31
N ASP A 448 19.44 -3.56 27.74
CA ASP A 448 18.21 -3.82 28.49
C ASP A 448 18.31 -5.12 29.28
N ILE A 449 18.90 -6.16 28.68
CA ILE A 449 19.12 -7.46 29.35
C ILE A 449 20.12 -7.33 30.51
N ASN A 450 21.12 -6.45 30.40
CA ASN A 450 22.11 -6.21 31.46
C ASN A 450 21.64 -5.19 32.52
N SER A 451 20.38 -4.72 32.46
CA SER A 451 19.81 -3.74 33.40
C SER A 451 18.75 -4.33 34.34
N GLU A 452 18.39 -5.62 34.17
CA GLU A 452 17.58 -6.44 35.09
C GLU A 452 18.47 -7.24 36.05
#